data_AF-A0A3P7JQY3-F1
#
_entry.id   AF-A0A3P7JQY3-F1
#
_cell.length_a   1.000
_cell.length_b   1.000
_cell.length_c   1.000
_cell.angle_alpha   90.00
_cell.angle_beta   90.00
_cell.angle_gamma   90.00
#
_symmetry.space_group_name_H-M   'P 1'
#
loop_
_entity.id
_entity.type
_entity.pdbx_description
1 polymer ?
#
loop_
_entity_poly.entity_id
_entity_poly.type
_entity_poly.pdbx_seq_one_letter_code
_entity_poly.pdbx_strand_id
1 'polypeptide(L)'
;MQDNPFLPRLYLSGVFFFILMYNGSNVLPIARFLHYTHKKQAFRTALPQLEGASNSILAPLLPAAAIFYLEEYGPDKYAEPQLEGASNSILAPLLPAAAIFYLEEYGPDKYAEVFLGEFDNPEIIWSTQMRRHLIERIAVHVSDFSNRLTSNVKVRHLIERIAVHVSDFSNRLTSNVKALYQYCPIPLIDYPELQNELFCYVYYLRHLCDRQRFPDWVIRDPIPFLRACLAAWFEELEKKPPVMSIEQARETLGLNTMEDGLVPSTRYHPDKNPEGREMFEKINTAYELLSSDAGRSSMPDAHRIVLFLQAQSIIYSRHSQELSEYKYAGYGQLIRTIDLEAKNSSLFQEGGGALLSAAVELANYTLVSSALNAEQLRREQGLE
;
A
#
# COMPACT_ATOMS: atom_id res chain seq x y z
N MET A 1 9.94 21.67 14.18
CA MET A 1 9.90 20.77 13.00
C MET A 1 8.99 21.29 11.90
N GLN A 2 7.86 21.96 12.22
CA GLN A 2 6.86 22.39 11.21
C GLN A 2 7.40 23.43 10.19
N ASP A 3 8.38 24.25 10.56
CA ASP A 3 8.94 25.29 9.67
C ASP A 3 10.34 24.96 9.11
N ASN A 4 10.74 23.67 9.07
CA ASN A 4 12.06 23.32 8.55
C ASN A 4 12.01 23.24 7.00
N PRO A 5 12.70 24.14 6.27
CA PRO A 5 12.67 24.17 4.80
C PRO A 5 13.31 22.93 4.16
N PHE A 6 14.10 22.16 4.90
CA PHE A 6 14.74 20.94 4.42
C PHE A 6 13.91 19.68 4.66
N LEU A 7 12.85 19.74 5.48
CA LEU A 7 12.03 18.59 5.84
C LEU A 7 11.40 17.88 4.62
N PRO A 8 10.93 18.59 3.57
CA PRO A 8 10.43 17.95 2.35
C PRO A 8 11.50 17.18 1.56
N ARG A 9 12.78 17.46 1.81
CA ARG A 9 13.91 16.82 1.12
C ARG A 9 14.67 15.85 2.03
N LEU A 10 14.15 15.57 3.22
CA LEU A 10 14.82 14.73 4.20
C LEU A 10 15.05 13.30 3.68
N TYR A 11 14.14 12.78 2.87
CA TYR A 11 14.29 11.48 2.20
C TYR A 11 15.57 11.37 1.36
N LEU A 12 16.05 12.48 0.79
CA LEU A 12 17.27 12.50 -0.02
C LEU A 12 18.53 12.12 0.77
N SER A 13 18.49 12.24 2.09
CA SER A 13 19.59 11.86 2.98
C SER A 13 19.72 10.34 3.19
N GLY A 14 18.70 9.56 2.79
CA GLY A 14 18.63 8.12 3.08
C GLY A 14 18.32 7.79 4.54
N VAL A 15 18.00 8.79 5.38
CA VAL A 15 17.77 8.59 6.83
C VAL A 15 16.72 7.52 7.12
N PHE A 16 15.64 7.44 6.32
CA PHE A 16 14.58 6.43 6.49
C PHE A 16 15.09 5.00 6.33
N PHE A 17 16.05 4.76 5.42
CA PHE A 17 16.69 3.46 5.25
C PHE A 17 17.54 3.10 6.47
N PHE A 18 18.42 4.01 6.90
CA PHE A 18 19.34 3.73 7.99
C PHE A 18 18.66 3.57 9.35
N ILE A 19 17.60 4.33 9.64
CA ILE A 19 16.89 4.19 10.91
C ILE A 19 16.06 2.90 10.97
N LEU A 20 15.52 2.42 9.85
CA LEU A 20 14.77 1.15 9.80
C LEU A 20 15.69 -0.07 9.89
N MET A 21 16.99 0.08 9.59
CA MET A 21 18.01 -0.93 9.85
C MET A 21 18.44 -1.02 11.33
N TYR A 22 17.89 -0.20 12.22
CA TYR A 22 18.25 -0.21 13.63
C TYR A 22 17.78 -1.51 14.31
N ASN A 23 18.74 -2.28 14.81
CA ASN A 23 18.53 -3.57 15.47
C ASN A 23 18.28 -3.48 16.97
N GLY A 24 18.47 -2.32 17.60
CA GLY A 24 18.24 -2.17 19.03
C GLY A 24 16.74 -2.18 19.40
N SER A 25 16.48 -2.23 20.71
CA SER A 25 15.13 -2.19 21.28
C SER A 25 14.65 -0.77 21.60
N ASN A 26 15.52 0.24 21.60
CA ASN A 26 15.12 1.62 21.85
C ASN A 26 14.60 2.30 20.56
N VAL A 27 13.50 1.79 20.02
CA VAL A 27 12.92 2.26 18.74
C VAL A 27 11.93 3.41 18.91
N LEU A 28 11.53 3.77 20.12
CA LEU A 28 10.54 4.83 20.35
C LEU A 28 10.98 6.21 19.77
N PRO A 29 12.24 6.65 19.89
CA PRO A 29 12.69 7.87 19.22
C PRO A 29 12.59 7.78 17.69
N ILE A 30 12.84 6.58 17.13
CA ILE A 30 12.70 6.32 15.69
C ILE A 30 11.23 6.40 15.30
N ALA A 31 10.34 5.75 16.04
CA ALA A 31 8.89 5.81 15.81
C ALA A 31 8.37 7.25 15.82
N ARG A 32 8.79 8.06 16.81
CA ARG A 32 8.44 9.49 16.87
C ARG A 32 8.96 10.25 15.65
N PHE A 33 10.21 10.02 15.27
CA PHE A 33 10.79 10.62 14.07
C PHE A 33 9.99 10.25 12.82
N LEU A 34 9.66 8.96 12.63
CA LEU A 34 8.86 8.47 11.51
C LEU A 34 7.49 9.14 11.47
N HIS A 35 6.75 9.11 12.59
CA HIS A 35 5.42 9.73 12.73
C HIS A 35 5.42 11.21 12.33
N TYR A 36 6.43 11.98 12.73
CA TYR A 36 6.47 13.41 12.41
C TYR A 36 6.93 13.75 10.99
N THR A 37 7.59 12.83 10.28
CA THR A 37 8.33 13.16 9.04
C THR A 37 7.84 12.40 7.82
N HIS A 38 7.26 11.21 7.95
CA HIS A 38 7.00 10.31 6.83
C HIS A 38 6.01 10.85 5.78
N LYS A 39 4.99 11.63 6.18
CA LYS A 39 4.04 12.33 5.27
C LYS A 39 4.50 13.70 4.82
N LYS A 40 5.64 14.20 5.32
CA LYS A 40 6.12 15.57 5.04
C LYS A 40 7.24 15.59 4.02
N GLN A 41 7.39 14.52 3.24
CA GLN A 41 8.39 14.42 2.20
C GLN A 41 7.80 14.92 0.87
N ALA A 42 8.58 15.65 0.09
CA ALA A 42 8.22 16.05 -1.27
C ALA A 42 8.28 14.88 -2.26
N PHE A 43 8.71 13.70 -1.80
CA PHE A 43 8.75 12.49 -2.60
C PHE A 43 7.32 12.09 -3.01
N ARG A 44 7.09 12.05 -4.31
CA ARG A 44 5.82 11.66 -4.94
C ARG A 44 6.07 10.38 -5.72
N THR A 45 5.53 9.27 -5.26
CA THR A 45 5.32 8.11 -6.13
C THR A 45 4.07 8.40 -6.95
N ALA A 46 4.29 8.60 -8.25
CA ALA A 46 3.35 8.38 -9.35
C ALA A 46 1.84 8.32 -9.03
N LEU A 47 1.21 9.49 -8.86
CA LEU A 47 -0.05 9.71 -9.56
C LEU A 47 0.29 10.53 -10.80
N PRO A 48 -0.24 10.20 -11.99
CA PRO A 48 -0.03 11.02 -13.17
C PRO A 48 -0.43 12.44 -12.80
N GLN A 49 0.46 13.43 -12.98
CA GLN A 49 -0.08 14.77 -13.19
C GLN A 49 -0.73 14.67 -14.55
N LEU A 50 -2.04 14.47 -14.55
CA LEU A 50 -2.80 14.50 -15.78
C LEU A 50 -2.51 15.83 -16.47
N GLU A 51 -2.08 15.72 -17.72
CA GLU A 51 -1.66 16.83 -18.57
C GLU A 51 -2.76 17.90 -18.76
N GLY A 52 -3.99 17.65 -18.29
CA GLY A 52 -5.11 18.60 -18.28
C GLY A 52 -5.14 19.62 -17.13
N ALA A 53 -4.47 19.36 -15.99
CA ALA A 53 -4.58 20.24 -14.81
C ALA A 53 -3.94 21.63 -15.00
N SER A 54 -3.03 21.77 -15.97
CA SER A 54 -2.32 23.01 -16.29
C SER A 54 -3.23 24.13 -16.79
N ASN A 55 -4.43 23.80 -17.27
CA ASN A 55 -5.39 24.74 -17.87
C ASN A 55 -6.61 25.02 -16.97
N SER A 56 -6.69 24.37 -15.80
CA SER A 56 -7.82 24.55 -14.88
C SER A 56 -7.65 25.84 -14.07
N ILE A 57 -8.70 26.66 -14.00
CA ILE A 57 -8.71 27.89 -13.17
C ILE A 57 -8.52 27.56 -11.67
N LEU A 58 -8.75 26.30 -11.29
CA LEU A 58 -8.58 25.79 -9.92
C LEU A 58 -7.15 25.33 -9.63
N ALA A 59 -6.26 25.29 -10.62
CA ALA A 59 -4.85 24.90 -10.48
C ALA A 59 -4.05 25.69 -9.40
N PRO A 60 -4.32 26.98 -9.15
CA PRO A 60 -3.69 27.70 -8.05
C PRO A 60 -4.27 27.36 -6.66
N LEU A 61 -5.44 26.73 -6.62
CA LEU A 61 -6.25 26.55 -5.40
C LEU A 61 -6.30 25.09 -4.92
N LEU A 62 -6.15 24.12 -5.83
CA LEU A 62 -6.28 22.70 -5.54
C LEU A 62 -5.12 21.89 -6.15
N PRO A 63 -4.65 20.81 -5.49
CA PRO A 63 -3.69 19.87 -6.10
C PRO A 63 -4.24 19.25 -7.39
N ALA A 64 -3.38 18.92 -8.35
CA ALA A 64 -3.78 18.33 -9.64
C ALA A 64 -4.62 17.04 -9.51
N ALA A 65 -4.36 16.23 -8.47
CA ALA A 65 -5.17 15.04 -8.16
C ALA A 65 -6.60 15.40 -7.73
N ALA A 66 -6.77 16.48 -6.97
CA ALA A 66 -8.08 16.98 -6.55
C ALA A 66 -8.87 17.54 -7.75
N ILE A 67 -8.20 18.24 -8.66
CA ILE A 67 -8.80 18.77 -9.89
C ILE A 67 -9.27 17.63 -10.79
N PHE A 68 -8.42 16.62 -11.01
CA PHE A 68 -8.79 15.42 -11.76
C PHE A 68 -9.97 14.69 -11.15
N TYR A 69 -9.97 14.51 -9.82
CA TYR A 69 -11.04 13.81 -9.14
C TYR A 69 -12.36 14.60 -9.20
N LEU A 70 -12.31 15.93 -9.11
CA LEU A 70 -13.44 16.83 -9.33
C LEU A 70 -13.98 16.77 -10.76
N GLU A 71 -13.09 16.70 -11.75
CA GLU A 71 -13.44 16.67 -13.18
C GLU A 71 -14.02 15.32 -13.61
N GLU A 72 -13.47 14.21 -13.11
CA GLU A 72 -13.86 12.85 -13.50
C GLU A 72 -15.04 12.32 -12.68
N TYR A 73 -15.14 12.69 -11.40
CA TYR A 73 -16.11 12.12 -10.46
C TYR A 73 -17.12 13.12 -9.89
N GLY A 74 -16.93 14.42 -10.12
CA GLY A 74 -17.82 15.48 -9.68
C GLY A 74 -17.61 15.95 -8.23
N PRO A 75 -18.21 17.10 -7.85
CA PRO A 75 -18.01 17.73 -6.54
C PRO A 75 -18.56 16.92 -5.36
N ASP A 76 -19.64 16.16 -5.59
CA ASP A 76 -20.26 15.35 -4.53
C ASP A 76 -19.37 14.17 -4.11
N LYS A 77 -18.71 13.50 -5.07
CA LYS A 77 -17.71 12.45 -4.78
C LYS A 77 -16.39 13.02 -4.27
N TYR A 78 -16.01 14.22 -4.68
CA TYR A 78 -14.82 14.90 -4.15
C TYR A 78 -14.93 15.26 -2.66
N ALA A 79 -16.14 15.57 -2.19
CA ALA A 79 -16.40 15.86 -0.78
C ALA A 79 -16.39 14.62 0.12
N GLU A 80 -16.29 13.41 -0.45
CA GLU A 80 -16.19 12.17 0.32
C GLU A 80 -14.75 11.96 0.83
N PRO A 81 -14.55 11.64 2.13
CA PRO A 81 -13.21 11.38 2.66
C PRO A 81 -12.62 10.14 1.98
N GLN A 82 -11.64 10.36 1.11
CA GLN A 82 -10.88 9.28 0.47
C GLN A 82 -9.95 8.63 1.51
N LEU A 83 -9.84 7.30 1.46
CA LEU A 83 -8.87 6.51 2.23
C LEU A 83 -7.44 6.75 1.71
N GLU A 84 -6.91 7.96 1.91
CA GLU A 84 -5.59 8.44 1.46
C GLU A 84 -4.45 8.20 2.47
N GLY A 85 -4.58 7.20 3.35
CA GLY A 85 -3.65 7.01 4.48
C GLY A 85 -2.23 6.62 4.06
N ALA A 86 -2.08 5.59 3.22
CA ALA A 86 -0.79 4.93 3.00
C ALA A 86 0.00 5.42 1.78
N SER A 87 -0.68 5.85 0.71
CA SER A 87 -0.06 6.20 -0.58
C SER A 87 0.84 7.45 -0.54
N ASN A 88 0.69 8.29 0.49
CA ASN A 88 1.44 9.53 0.66
C ASN A 88 2.67 9.39 1.58
N SER A 89 3.01 8.18 2.03
CA SER A 89 4.12 7.96 2.95
C SER A 89 5.41 7.53 2.24
N ILE A 90 6.55 8.14 2.60
CA ILE A 90 7.89 7.65 2.20
C ILE A 90 8.18 6.22 2.70
N LEU A 91 7.38 5.74 3.66
CA LEU A 91 7.50 4.39 4.21
C LEU A 91 6.72 3.35 3.40
N ALA A 92 5.85 3.75 2.47
CA ALA A 92 5.03 2.81 1.70
C ALA A 92 5.83 1.74 0.94
N PRO A 93 7.00 2.05 0.34
CA PRO A 93 7.84 1.01 -0.28
C PRO A 93 8.49 0.07 0.73
N LEU A 94 8.59 0.49 2.00
CA LEU A 94 9.37 -0.18 3.04
C LEU A 94 8.52 -1.03 3.97
N LEU A 95 7.37 -0.54 4.39
CA LEU A 95 6.56 -1.13 5.45
C LEU A 95 5.18 -1.55 4.92
N PRO A 96 4.58 -2.62 5.47
CA PRO A 96 3.19 -2.95 5.20
C PRO A 96 2.25 -1.78 5.53
N ALA A 97 1.17 -1.65 4.76
CA ALA A 97 0.16 -0.60 4.95
C ALA A 97 -0.39 -0.58 6.39
N ALA A 98 -0.61 -1.75 7.00
CA ALA A 98 -1.03 -1.87 8.39
C ALA A 98 -0.05 -1.22 9.39
N ALA A 99 1.27 -1.41 9.20
CA ALA A 99 2.27 -0.83 10.09
C ALA A 99 2.31 0.71 9.98
N ILE A 100 2.10 1.24 8.77
CA ILE A 100 1.99 2.69 8.53
C ILE A 100 0.72 3.25 9.16
N PHE A 101 -0.41 2.56 8.98
CA PHE A 101 -1.67 2.91 9.63
C PHE A 101 -1.53 2.94 11.17
N TYR A 102 -0.86 1.94 11.76
CA TYR A 102 -0.62 1.89 13.19
C TYR A 102 0.21 3.08 13.70
N LEU A 103 1.22 3.49 12.92
CA LEU A 103 2.02 4.67 13.22
C LEU A 103 1.18 5.95 13.23
N GLU A 104 0.20 6.04 12.34
CA GLU A 104 -0.64 7.23 12.15
C GLU A 104 -1.73 7.33 13.21
N GLU A 105 -2.52 6.28 13.37
CA GLU A 105 -3.72 6.31 14.21
C GLU A 105 -3.42 6.05 15.70
N TYR A 106 -2.55 5.08 15.98
CA TYR A 106 -2.22 4.72 17.37
C TYR A 106 -0.96 5.43 17.89
N GLY A 107 -0.23 6.10 17.00
CA GLY A 107 0.92 6.91 17.34
C GLY A 107 2.22 6.10 17.57
N PRO A 108 3.31 6.81 17.89
CA PRO A 108 4.66 6.23 17.89
C PRO A 108 4.90 5.21 19.01
N ASP A 109 4.24 5.33 20.15
CA ASP A 109 4.39 4.39 21.27
C ASP A 109 3.81 3.01 20.91
N LYS A 110 2.61 2.98 20.31
CA LYS A 110 1.99 1.73 19.83
C LYS A 110 2.71 1.14 18.63
N TYR A 111 3.17 1.99 17.71
CA TYR A 111 4.02 1.52 16.62
C TYR A 111 5.32 0.88 17.13
N ALA A 112 5.99 1.46 18.13
CA ALA A 112 7.22 0.89 18.69
C ALA A 112 6.99 -0.49 19.32
N GLU A 113 5.85 -0.65 20.02
CA GLU A 113 5.40 -1.96 20.55
C GLU A 113 5.21 -2.96 19.41
N VAL A 114 4.47 -2.57 18.36
CA VAL A 114 4.22 -3.43 17.19
C VAL A 114 5.52 -3.81 16.49
N PHE A 115 6.38 -2.83 16.21
CA PHE A 115 7.61 -3.01 15.44
C PHE A 115 8.60 -3.98 16.11
N LEU A 116 8.57 -4.09 17.44
CA LEU A 116 9.41 -5.00 18.22
C LEU A 116 8.73 -6.34 18.58
N GLY A 117 7.41 -6.44 18.40
CA GLY A 117 6.65 -7.61 18.80
C GLY A 117 6.34 -8.58 17.66
N GLU A 118 5.47 -9.52 17.97
CA GLU A 118 4.96 -10.56 17.08
C GLU A 118 3.44 -10.46 17.07
N PHE A 119 2.87 -10.22 15.89
CA PHE A 119 1.43 -10.04 15.71
C PHE A 119 0.97 -10.79 14.47
N ASP A 120 -0.14 -11.49 14.64
CA ASP A 120 -0.78 -12.28 13.60
C ASP A 120 -2.28 -12.26 13.87
N ASN A 121 -2.91 -11.17 13.44
CA ASN A 121 -4.32 -10.89 13.67
C ASN A 121 -4.93 -10.03 12.54
N PRO A 122 -6.27 -9.83 12.51
CA PRO A 122 -6.92 -9.11 11.44
C PRO A 122 -6.48 -7.65 11.25
N GLU A 123 -5.91 -6.97 12.23
CA GLU A 123 -5.47 -5.57 12.08
C GLU A 123 -3.98 -5.43 11.75
N ILE A 124 -3.16 -6.38 12.19
CA ILE A 124 -1.71 -6.31 12.03
C ILE A 124 -1.10 -7.72 11.94
N ILE A 125 -0.30 -7.89 10.90
CA ILE A 125 0.56 -9.05 10.68
C ILE A 125 1.98 -8.51 10.60
N TRP A 126 2.77 -8.78 11.64
CA TRP A 126 4.14 -8.32 11.77
C TRP A 126 4.94 -9.29 12.63
N SER A 127 6.11 -9.70 12.15
CA SER A 127 6.98 -10.63 12.86
C SER A 127 8.44 -10.18 12.88
N THR A 128 9.24 -10.79 13.74
CA THR A 128 10.70 -10.62 13.74
C THR A 128 11.29 -11.06 12.40
N GLN A 129 10.68 -12.04 11.72
CA GLN A 129 11.10 -12.47 10.39
C GLN A 129 10.83 -11.39 9.34
N MET A 130 9.65 -10.76 9.34
CA MET A 130 9.35 -9.61 8.47
C MET A 130 10.27 -8.44 8.75
N ARG A 131 10.55 -8.14 10.03
CA ARG A 131 11.53 -7.11 10.40
C ARG A 131 12.92 -7.44 9.88
N ARG A 132 13.39 -8.69 10.00
CA ARG A 132 14.68 -9.11 9.45
C ARG A 132 14.71 -8.95 7.94
N HIS A 133 13.65 -9.38 7.25
CA HIS A 133 13.50 -9.24 5.81
C HIS A 133 13.60 -7.78 5.35
N LEU A 134 12.90 -6.86 6.01
CA LEU A 134 13.01 -5.42 5.79
C LEU A 134 14.47 -4.95 5.84
N ILE A 135 15.18 -5.32 6.92
CA ILE A 135 16.56 -4.90 7.14
C ILE A 135 17.49 -5.46 6.07
N GLU A 136 17.31 -6.72 5.68
CA GLU A 136 18.08 -7.37 4.61
C GLU A 136 17.86 -6.68 3.25
N ARG A 137 16.61 -6.37 2.90
CA ARG A 137 16.27 -5.68 1.63
C ARG A 137 16.86 -4.28 1.57
N ILE A 138 16.78 -3.52 2.67
CA ILE A 138 17.44 -2.21 2.77
C ILE A 138 18.97 -2.36 2.69
N ALA A 139 19.55 -3.35 3.38
CA ALA A 139 20.99 -3.58 3.37
C ALA A 139 21.53 -3.87 1.96
N VAL A 140 20.81 -4.69 1.18
CA VAL A 140 21.13 -4.97 -0.23
C VAL A 140 20.99 -3.70 -1.08
N HIS A 141 19.91 -2.93 -0.92
CA HIS A 141 19.70 -1.67 -1.67
C HIS A 141 20.81 -0.65 -1.43
N VAL A 142 21.25 -0.52 -0.17
CA VAL A 142 22.30 0.40 0.23
C VAL A 142 23.69 -0.26 0.13
N SER A 143 23.81 -1.50 -0.36
CA SER A 143 25.09 -2.23 -0.38
C SER A 143 26.10 -1.62 -1.37
N ASP A 144 25.66 -1.07 -2.50
CA ASP A 144 26.52 -0.31 -3.43
C ASP A 144 27.04 0.99 -2.83
N PHE A 145 26.27 1.59 -1.91
CA PHE A 145 26.74 2.69 -1.07
C PHE A 145 27.62 2.18 0.08
N SER A 146 27.33 0.99 0.63
CA SER A 146 28.12 0.34 1.66
C SER A 146 29.51 -0.06 1.15
N ASN A 147 29.66 -0.48 -0.10
CA ASN A 147 30.94 -0.73 -0.77
C ASN A 147 31.74 0.58 -1.01
N ARG A 148 31.02 1.70 -1.19
CA ARG A 148 31.60 3.06 -1.24
C ARG A 148 31.85 3.68 0.15
N LEU A 149 31.22 3.13 1.20
CA LEU A 149 31.40 3.49 2.61
C LEU A 149 32.43 2.61 3.32
N THR A 150 32.63 1.35 2.93
CA THR A 150 33.66 0.43 3.48
C THR A 150 35.05 0.82 3.02
N SER A 151 35.16 1.58 1.93
CA SER A 151 36.36 2.33 1.57
C SER A 151 36.57 3.60 2.42
N ASN A 152 35.64 3.92 3.33
CA ASN A 152 35.59 5.17 4.09
C ASN A 152 35.43 4.93 5.61
N VAL A 153 36.56 4.78 6.31
CA VAL A 153 36.68 4.28 7.69
C VAL A 153 35.99 5.15 8.78
N LYS A 154 35.51 6.35 8.47
CA LYS A 154 34.96 7.29 9.48
C LYS A 154 33.49 7.06 9.88
N VAL A 155 32.67 6.43 9.03
CA VAL A 155 31.28 6.08 9.42
C VAL A 155 31.25 4.79 10.25
N ARG A 156 32.32 3.98 10.17
CA ARG A 156 32.58 2.91 11.12
C ARG A 156 32.58 3.42 12.57
N HIS A 157 33.02 4.67 12.82
CA HIS A 157 33.03 5.28 14.15
C HIS A 157 31.66 5.63 14.74
N LEU A 158 30.60 5.89 13.96
CA LEU A 158 29.26 6.13 14.54
C LEU A 158 28.59 4.79 14.89
N ILE A 159 28.87 3.75 14.10
CA ILE A 159 28.47 2.37 14.37
C ILE A 159 29.32 1.76 15.51
N GLU A 160 30.61 2.15 15.65
CA GLU A 160 31.53 1.72 16.71
C GLU A 160 31.28 2.35 18.09
N ARG A 161 30.51 3.45 18.22
CA ARG A 161 30.12 3.94 19.56
C ARG A 161 29.08 3.05 20.25
N ILE A 162 28.49 2.09 19.54
CA ILE A 162 27.64 1.02 20.11
C ILE A 162 28.47 -0.24 20.42
N ALA A 163 29.64 -0.42 19.80
CA ALA A 163 30.57 -1.51 20.09
C ALA A 163 31.70 -1.02 21.01
N VAL A 164 31.45 -1.13 22.31
CA VAL A 164 32.26 -0.79 23.50
C VAL A 164 33.70 -1.36 23.54
N HIS A 165 34.34 -1.73 22.43
CA HIS A 165 35.67 -2.32 22.42
C HIS A 165 36.68 -1.48 21.61
N VAL A 166 37.12 -0.40 22.24
CA VAL A 166 38.47 0.19 22.08
C VAL A 166 39.49 -0.94 22.15
N SER A 167 40.43 -1.10 21.19
CA SER A 167 41.77 -0.55 21.45
C SER A 167 42.69 -0.27 20.26
N ASP A 168 42.34 -0.51 18.98
CA ASP A 168 43.42 -0.49 17.96
C ASP A 168 43.06 0.10 16.58
N PHE A 169 42.14 1.07 16.53
CA PHE A 169 41.63 1.63 15.26
C PHE A 169 41.86 3.14 15.10
N SER A 170 42.95 3.67 15.67
CA SER A 170 43.24 5.12 15.68
C SER A 170 43.96 5.67 14.44
N ASN A 171 44.44 4.85 13.49
CA ASN A 171 45.47 5.32 12.54
C ASN A 171 45.05 5.49 11.06
N ARG A 172 43.79 5.27 10.64
CA ARG A 172 43.42 5.27 9.20
C ARG A 172 42.28 6.21 8.81
N LEU A 173 42.28 7.39 9.42
CA LEU A 173 41.21 8.41 9.38
C LEU A 173 41.43 9.52 8.32
N THR A 174 41.93 9.25 7.11
CA THR A 174 42.58 10.32 6.30
C THR A 174 42.10 10.65 4.88
N SER A 175 41.10 10.02 4.23
CA SER A 175 40.84 10.31 2.79
C SER A 175 39.63 11.18 2.39
N ASN A 176 38.35 10.96 2.77
CA ASN A 176 37.29 11.96 2.45
C ASN A 176 35.97 11.83 3.26
N VAL A 177 35.71 12.76 4.18
CA VAL A 177 34.54 12.76 5.10
C VAL A 177 33.27 13.36 4.48
N LYS A 178 33.30 13.75 3.20
CA LYS A 178 32.23 14.51 2.53
C LYS A 178 31.46 13.71 1.47
N ALA A 179 31.59 12.38 1.42
CA ALA A 179 30.84 11.57 0.47
C ALA A 179 29.33 11.67 0.77
N LEU A 180 28.60 12.34 -0.12
CA LEU A 180 27.16 12.55 0.00
C LEU A 180 26.42 11.29 -0.47
N TYR A 181 25.48 10.80 0.32
CA TYR A 181 24.52 9.80 -0.13
C TYR A 181 23.67 10.41 -1.25
N GLN A 182 23.61 9.73 -2.40
CA GLN A 182 22.68 10.08 -3.47
C GLN A 182 21.49 9.14 -3.36
N TYR A 183 20.32 9.71 -3.06
CA TYR A 183 19.09 8.93 -2.94
C TYR A 183 18.77 8.15 -4.21
N CYS A 184 18.45 6.88 -3.99
CA CYS A 184 17.87 5.97 -4.97
C CYS A 184 16.58 5.41 -4.35
N PRO A 185 15.42 5.51 -5.02
CA PRO A 185 14.20 4.87 -4.57
C PRO A 185 14.42 3.38 -4.36
N ILE A 186 13.95 2.85 -3.24
CA ILE A 186 13.93 1.41 -3.03
C ILE A 186 12.68 0.84 -3.71
N PRO A 187 12.80 -0.32 -4.38
CA PRO A 187 11.67 -1.17 -4.75
C PRO A 187 10.69 -1.40 -3.60
N LEU A 188 9.42 -1.64 -3.92
CA LEU A 188 8.48 -2.17 -2.92
C LEU A 188 9.07 -3.45 -2.31
N ILE A 189 9.04 -3.55 -0.99
CA ILE A 189 9.43 -4.77 -0.29
C ILE A 189 8.21 -5.68 -0.23
N ASP A 190 8.28 -6.78 -0.97
CA ASP A 190 7.28 -7.85 -0.90
C ASP A 190 7.52 -8.72 0.33
N TYR A 191 6.49 -8.81 1.18
CA TYR A 191 6.52 -9.66 2.38
C TYR A 191 5.85 -11.00 2.07
N PRO A 192 6.58 -12.13 2.13
CA PRO A 192 6.02 -13.46 1.90
C PRO A 192 4.79 -13.77 2.74
N GLU A 193 4.78 -13.32 3.99
CA GLU A 193 3.70 -13.48 4.96
C GLU A 193 2.39 -12.80 4.53
N LEU A 194 2.46 -11.83 3.62
CA LEU A 194 1.31 -11.03 3.15
C LEU A 194 0.86 -11.37 1.73
N GLN A 195 1.49 -12.33 1.04
CA GLN A 195 1.22 -12.59 -0.40
C GLN A 195 -0.25 -12.92 -0.72
N ASN A 196 -0.95 -13.57 0.21
CA ASN A 196 -2.35 -13.97 0.04
C ASN A 196 -3.31 -13.12 0.87
N GLU A 197 -2.82 -12.01 1.43
CA GLU A 197 -3.61 -11.12 2.24
C GLU A 197 -4.17 -9.96 1.42
N LEU A 198 -5.41 -9.60 1.74
CA LEU A 198 -6.10 -8.48 1.14
C LEU A 198 -6.33 -7.43 2.22
N PHE A 199 -5.51 -6.38 2.20
CA PHE A 199 -5.66 -5.28 3.15
C PHE A 199 -6.73 -4.29 2.67
N CYS A 200 -7.78 -4.09 3.46
CA CYS A 200 -8.88 -3.19 3.17
C CYS A 200 -9.24 -2.40 4.42
N TYR A 201 -9.37 -1.08 4.30
CA TYR A 201 -9.55 -0.15 5.42
C TYR A 201 -8.42 -0.24 6.44
N VAL A 202 -8.58 -1.09 7.47
CA VAL A 202 -7.58 -1.35 8.52
C VAL A 202 -7.38 -2.84 8.76
N TYR A 203 -8.01 -3.69 7.94
CA TYR A 203 -8.11 -5.12 8.16
C TYR A 203 -7.50 -5.94 7.03
N TYR A 204 -6.77 -6.98 7.40
CA TYR A 204 -6.42 -8.11 6.57
C TYR A 204 -7.64 -9.02 6.42
N LEU A 205 -8.32 -8.95 5.27
CA LEU A 205 -9.65 -9.54 5.09
C LEU A 205 -9.64 -11.06 5.21
N ARG A 206 -8.57 -11.75 4.81
CA ARG A 206 -8.49 -13.20 4.96
C ARG A 206 -8.43 -13.60 6.43
N HIS A 207 -7.70 -12.85 7.25
CA HIS A 207 -7.73 -13.04 8.72
C HIS A 207 -9.08 -12.65 9.30
N LEU A 208 -9.65 -11.51 8.90
CA LEU A 208 -10.94 -11.07 9.43
C LEU A 208 -12.09 -12.06 9.11
N CYS A 209 -12.05 -12.68 7.93
CA CYS A 209 -13.06 -13.65 7.49
C CYS A 209 -12.85 -15.05 8.09
N ASP A 210 -11.70 -15.32 8.72
CA ASP A 210 -11.48 -16.54 9.50
C ASP A 210 -12.19 -16.47 10.86
N ARG A 211 -13.49 -16.75 10.82
CA ARG A 211 -14.37 -16.75 12.01
C ARG A 211 -14.02 -17.86 13.01
N GLN A 212 -13.22 -18.87 12.62
CA GLN A 212 -12.78 -19.91 13.54
C GLN A 212 -11.60 -19.43 14.39
N ARG A 213 -10.64 -18.77 13.75
CA ARG A 213 -9.44 -18.24 14.41
C ARG A 213 -9.71 -16.94 15.15
N PHE A 214 -10.55 -16.05 14.59
CA PHE A 214 -10.88 -14.75 15.16
C PHE A 214 -12.39 -14.58 15.33
N PRO A 215 -13.02 -15.38 16.22
CA PRO A 215 -14.43 -15.22 16.53
C PRO A 215 -14.68 -13.84 17.12
N ASP A 216 -15.73 -13.18 16.67
CA ASP A 216 -16.22 -11.90 17.22
C ASP A 216 -15.19 -10.76 17.28
N TRP A 217 -14.23 -10.74 16.35
CA TRP A 217 -13.29 -9.61 16.23
C TRP A 217 -14.02 -8.27 16.10
N VAL A 218 -13.64 -7.29 16.93
CA VAL A 218 -14.33 -6.01 17.01
C VAL A 218 -14.08 -5.18 15.75
N ILE A 219 -15.16 -4.66 15.16
CA ILE A 219 -15.11 -3.71 14.04
C ILE A 219 -15.20 -2.30 14.63
N ARG A 220 -14.15 -1.48 14.43
CA ARG A 220 -14.05 -0.14 15.06
C ARG A 220 -14.97 0.88 14.40
N ASP A 221 -15.02 0.88 13.06
CA ASP A 221 -15.75 1.86 12.27
C ASP A 221 -16.54 1.15 11.15
N PRO A 222 -17.72 0.57 11.47
CA PRO A 222 -18.45 -0.30 10.56
C PRO A 222 -18.86 0.37 9.25
N ILE A 223 -19.29 1.64 9.30
CA ILE A 223 -19.73 2.38 8.11
C ILE A 223 -18.54 2.75 7.21
N PRO A 224 -17.45 3.39 7.69
CA PRO A 224 -16.25 3.60 6.87
C PRO A 224 -15.67 2.32 6.28
N PHE A 225 -15.65 1.24 7.08
CA PHE A 225 -15.17 -0.05 6.61
C PHE A 225 -16.05 -0.62 5.48
N LEU A 226 -17.38 -0.57 5.63
CA LEU A 226 -18.31 -1.01 4.58
C LEU A 226 -18.10 -0.22 3.28
N ARG A 227 -17.92 1.09 3.36
CA ARG A 227 -17.63 1.94 2.19
C ARG A 227 -16.32 1.53 1.51
N ALA A 228 -15.28 1.25 2.29
CA ALA A 228 -14.00 0.78 1.76
C ALA A 228 -14.14 -0.57 1.04
N CYS A 229 -14.89 -1.52 1.62
CA CYS A 229 -15.15 -2.82 0.99
C CYS A 229 -15.93 -2.67 -0.32
N LEU A 230 -16.97 -1.82 -0.36
CA LEU A 230 -17.76 -1.55 -1.56
C LEU A 230 -16.91 -0.93 -2.68
N ALA A 231 -16.04 0.03 -2.33
CA ALA A 231 -15.15 0.66 -3.31
C ALA A 231 -14.12 -0.34 -3.87
N ALA A 232 -13.45 -1.09 -2.98
CA ALA A 232 -12.43 -2.05 -3.38
C ALA A 232 -13.01 -3.24 -4.18
N TRP A 233 -14.23 -3.68 -3.85
CA TRP A 233 -14.95 -4.67 -4.64
C TRP A 233 -15.32 -4.16 -6.03
N PHE A 234 -15.82 -2.93 -6.12
CA PHE A 234 -16.09 -2.30 -7.42
C PHE A 234 -14.84 -2.22 -8.29
N GLU A 235 -13.72 -1.77 -7.73
CA GLU A 235 -12.43 -1.71 -8.43
C GLU A 235 -11.95 -3.09 -8.90
N GLU A 236 -12.16 -4.14 -8.09
CA GLU A 236 -11.83 -5.53 -8.45
C GLU A 236 -12.66 -6.02 -9.65
N LEU A 237 -13.96 -5.66 -9.71
CA LEU A 237 -14.84 -6.00 -10.83
C LEU A 237 -14.54 -5.19 -12.11
N GLU A 238 -14.03 -3.97 -11.95
CA GLU A 238 -13.68 -3.05 -13.05
C GLU A 238 -12.21 -3.12 -13.47
N LYS A 239 -11.45 -4.10 -12.97
CA LYS A 239 -10.04 -4.28 -13.33
C LYS A 239 -9.87 -4.35 -14.85
N LYS A 240 -9.08 -3.41 -15.37
CA LYS A 240 -8.70 -3.36 -16.79
C LYS A 240 -7.42 -4.16 -17.02
N PRO A 241 -7.21 -4.70 -18.24
CA PRO A 241 -5.94 -5.30 -18.61
C PRO A 241 -4.78 -4.31 -18.41
N PRO A 242 -3.58 -4.80 -18.02
CA PRO A 242 -2.41 -3.96 -17.86
C PRO A 242 -2.07 -3.24 -19.17
N VAL A 243 -1.69 -1.97 -19.08
CA VAL A 243 -1.40 -1.09 -20.23
C VAL A 243 -0.11 -1.50 -20.94
N MET A 244 0.81 -2.18 -20.26
CA MET A 244 2.07 -2.68 -20.81
C MET A 244 2.26 -4.17 -20.51
N SER A 245 2.84 -4.91 -21.46
CA SER A 245 3.17 -6.33 -21.30
C SER A 245 4.45 -6.54 -20.49
N ILE A 246 4.65 -7.76 -19.96
CA ILE A 246 5.89 -8.14 -19.26
C ILE A 246 7.11 -7.96 -20.18
N GLU A 247 6.97 -8.25 -21.46
CA GLU A 247 8.03 -8.09 -22.48
C GLU A 247 8.38 -6.60 -22.67
N GLN A 248 7.37 -5.74 -22.77
CA GLN A 248 7.56 -4.29 -22.86
C GLN A 248 8.18 -3.70 -21.59
N ALA A 249 7.81 -4.21 -20.42
CA ALA A 249 8.41 -3.80 -19.16
C ALA A 249 9.90 -4.20 -19.08
N ARG A 250 10.27 -5.41 -19.53
CA ARG A 250 11.66 -5.86 -19.59
C ARG A 250 12.50 -5.03 -20.56
N GLU A 251 11.93 -4.71 -21.72
CA GLU A 251 12.55 -3.82 -22.70
C GLU A 251 12.78 -2.42 -22.13
N THR A 252 11.78 -1.87 -21.45
CA THR A 252 11.85 -0.54 -20.81
C THR A 252 12.93 -0.47 -19.73
N LEU A 253 13.18 -1.58 -19.02
CA LEU A 253 14.25 -1.67 -18.02
C LEU A 253 15.62 -2.06 -18.58
N GLY A 254 15.73 -2.31 -19.90
CA GLY A 254 16.96 -2.73 -20.56
C GLY A 254 17.38 -4.19 -20.28
N LEU A 255 16.45 -5.04 -19.85
CA LEU A 255 16.70 -6.42 -19.43
C LEU A 255 16.83 -7.44 -20.60
N ASN A 256 16.92 -6.96 -21.84
CA ASN A 256 16.87 -7.80 -23.05
C ASN A 256 18.26 -8.19 -23.61
N THR A 257 19.36 -7.57 -23.15
CA THR A 257 20.72 -7.85 -23.63
C THR A 257 21.61 -8.33 -22.48
N MET A 258 22.31 -9.44 -22.67
CA MET A 258 23.22 -10.06 -21.69
C MET A 258 24.42 -9.19 -21.25
N GLU A 259 24.50 -7.93 -21.68
CA GLU A 259 25.66 -7.04 -21.45
C GLU A 259 25.33 -5.67 -20.85
N ASP A 260 24.06 -5.27 -20.68
CA ASP A 260 23.73 -3.97 -20.08
C ASP A 260 22.95 -4.13 -18.76
N GLY A 261 23.48 -3.52 -17.70
CA GLY A 261 22.85 -3.50 -16.38
C GLY A 261 21.57 -2.66 -16.35
N LEU A 262 20.77 -2.85 -15.29
CA LEU A 262 19.49 -2.18 -15.05
C LEU A 262 19.56 -0.67 -15.37
N VAL A 263 18.68 -0.16 -16.25
CA VAL A 263 18.62 1.27 -16.56
C VAL A 263 18.28 2.04 -15.28
N PRO A 264 19.19 2.89 -14.74
CA PRO A 264 18.94 3.55 -13.47
C PRO A 264 17.88 4.64 -13.65
N SER A 265 16.75 4.53 -12.94
CA SER A 265 15.69 5.55 -12.87
C SER A 265 16.23 6.95 -12.47
N THR A 266 17.42 6.99 -11.85
CA THR A 266 18.16 8.21 -11.51
C THR A 266 18.61 9.05 -12.72
N ARG A 267 18.69 8.48 -13.94
CA ARG A 267 19.05 9.22 -15.17
C ARG A 267 17.91 10.08 -15.71
N TYR A 268 16.66 9.76 -15.36
CA TYR A 268 15.47 10.38 -15.92
C TYR A 268 14.64 11.15 -14.88
N HIS A 269 15.17 11.33 -13.67
CA HIS A 269 14.45 12.00 -12.58
C HIS A 269 14.02 13.43 -12.96
N PRO A 270 12.74 13.81 -12.76
CA PRO A 270 12.19 15.09 -13.23
C PRO A 270 12.89 16.32 -12.65
N ASP A 271 13.41 16.25 -11.42
CA ASP A 271 14.22 17.34 -10.82
C ASP A 271 15.58 17.59 -11.52
N LYS A 272 16.09 16.61 -12.30
CA LYS A 272 17.38 16.71 -13.00
C LYS A 272 17.22 16.80 -14.53
N ASN A 273 16.10 16.31 -15.06
CA ASN A 273 15.78 16.35 -16.47
C ASN A 273 14.27 16.61 -16.67
N PRO A 274 13.86 17.85 -17.03
CA PRO A 274 12.45 18.17 -17.26
C PRO A 274 11.79 17.32 -18.36
N GLU A 275 12.57 16.88 -19.35
CA GLU A 275 12.11 16.03 -20.47
C GLU A 275 12.18 14.52 -20.15
N GLY A 276 12.78 14.13 -19.01
CA GLY A 276 12.97 12.73 -18.63
C GLY A 276 11.75 12.07 -17.99
N ARG A 277 10.71 12.85 -17.71
CA ARG A 277 9.56 12.44 -16.92
C ARG A 277 8.79 11.24 -17.50
N GLU A 278 8.50 11.27 -18.79
CA GLU A 278 7.75 10.20 -19.46
C GLU A 278 8.51 8.86 -19.39
N MET A 279 9.83 8.91 -19.53
CA MET A 279 10.69 7.73 -19.41
C MET A 279 10.80 7.25 -17.95
N PHE A 280 10.83 8.16 -16.98
CA PHE A 280 10.83 7.84 -15.55
C PHE A 280 9.53 7.14 -15.13
N GLU A 281 8.38 7.61 -15.61
CA GLU A 281 7.07 7.00 -15.36
C GLU A 281 6.97 5.61 -16.01
N LYS A 282 7.45 5.45 -17.25
CA LYS A 282 7.55 4.14 -17.93
C LYS A 282 8.47 3.16 -17.17
N ILE A 283 9.64 3.61 -16.72
CA ILE A 283 10.58 2.80 -15.93
C ILE A 283 9.93 2.36 -14.61
N ASN A 284 9.25 3.25 -13.89
CA ASN A 284 8.58 2.88 -12.64
C ASN A 284 7.42 1.91 -12.86
N THR A 285 6.60 2.13 -13.90
CA THR A 285 5.50 1.22 -14.23
C THR A 285 6.02 -0.16 -14.62
N ALA A 286 7.10 -0.22 -15.41
CA ALA A 286 7.78 -1.46 -15.75
C ALA A 286 8.39 -2.15 -14.51
N TYR A 287 8.95 -1.37 -13.59
CA TYR A 287 9.51 -1.87 -12.35
C TYR A 287 8.45 -2.43 -11.41
N GLU A 288 7.31 -1.74 -11.26
CA GLU A 288 6.16 -2.22 -10.50
C GLU A 288 5.56 -3.49 -11.13
N LEU A 289 5.45 -3.54 -12.46
CA LEU A 289 4.95 -4.73 -13.16
C LEU A 289 5.86 -5.94 -12.97
N LEU A 290 7.18 -5.75 -12.98
CA LEU A 290 8.16 -6.83 -12.86
C LEU A 290 8.50 -7.22 -11.42
N SER A 291 8.30 -6.31 -10.47
CA SER A 291 8.52 -6.58 -9.04
C SER A 291 7.30 -7.20 -8.37
N SER A 292 6.09 -6.94 -8.89
CA SER A 292 4.88 -7.60 -8.38
C SER A 292 4.79 -9.05 -8.87
N ASP A 293 5.42 -9.97 -8.14
CA ASP A 293 5.33 -11.43 -8.38
C ASP A 293 3.94 -12.01 -8.04
N ALA A 294 2.98 -11.16 -7.64
CA ALA A 294 1.64 -11.53 -7.24
C ALA A 294 0.65 -11.49 -8.42
N GLY A 295 0.69 -12.54 -9.25
CA GLY A 295 -0.49 -13.12 -9.92
C GLY A 295 -1.59 -12.16 -10.42
N ARG A 296 -1.25 -11.06 -11.09
CA ARG A 296 -2.27 -10.17 -11.68
C ARG A 296 -2.81 -10.81 -12.95
N SER A 297 -3.80 -11.68 -12.81
CA SER A 297 -4.69 -11.98 -13.92
C SER A 297 -5.37 -10.66 -14.34
N SER A 298 -5.53 -10.46 -15.64
CA SER A 298 -6.33 -9.35 -16.19
C SER A 298 -7.82 -9.49 -15.88
N MET A 299 -8.21 -10.52 -15.13
CA MET A 299 -9.59 -10.86 -14.82
C MET A 299 -9.85 -10.65 -13.34
N PRO A 300 -11.10 -10.36 -12.95
CA PRO A 300 -11.49 -10.31 -11.55
C PRO A 300 -11.13 -11.62 -10.83
N ASP A 301 -10.53 -11.52 -9.65
CA ASP A 301 -10.17 -12.67 -8.83
C ASP A 301 -11.35 -13.06 -7.93
N ALA A 302 -11.92 -14.24 -8.17
CA ALA A 302 -13.05 -14.76 -7.41
C ALA A 302 -12.76 -14.88 -5.90
N HIS A 303 -11.52 -15.21 -5.50
CA HIS A 303 -11.15 -15.33 -4.09
C HIS A 303 -11.16 -13.96 -3.40
N ARG A 304 -10.65 -12.91 -4.07
CA ARG A 304 -10.69 -11.54 -3.54
C ARG A 304 -12.12 -11.04 -3.40
N ILE A 305 -12.98 -11.33 -4.38
CA ILE A 305 -14.41 -10.98 -4.32
C ILE A 305 -15.09 -11.68 -3.14
N VAL A 306 -14.84 -12.98 -2.93
CA VAL A 306 -15.38 -13.72 -1.77
C VAL A 306 -15.02 -13.03 -0.46
N LEU A 307 -13.76 -12.60 -0.28
CA LEU A 307 -13.33 -11.89 0.93
C LEU A 307 -14.07 -10.57 1.13
N PHE A 308 -14.29 -9.78 0.07
CA PHE A 308 -15.09 -8.55 0.18
C PHE A 308 -16.55 -8.83 0.56
N LEU A 309 -17.16 -9.88 -0.01
CA LEU A 309 -18.54 -10.26 0.32
C LEU A 309 -18.65 -10.75 1.76
N GLN A 310 -17.72 -11.61 2.21
CA GLN A 310 -17.70 -12.12 3.57
C GLN A 310 -17.45 -11.03 4.62
N ALA A 311 -16.56 -10.08 4.34
CA ALA A 311 -16.32 -8.92 5.21
C ALA A 311 -17.60 -8.08 5.38
N GLN A 312 -18.31 -7.81 4.28
CA GLN A 312 -19.58 -7.09 4.34
C GLN A 312 -20.66 -7.87 5.10
N SER A 313 -20.72 -9.19 4.96
CA SER A 313 -21.62 -10.05 5.75
C SER A 313 -21.30 -9.98 7.25
N ILE A 314 -20.02 -9.92 7.62
CA ILE A 314 -19.62 -9.73 9.03
C ILE A 314 -20.10 -8.37 9.54
N ILE A 315 -19.94 -7.30 8.76
CA ILE A 315 -20.40 -5.96 9.13
C ILE A 315 -21.92 -5.94 9.33
N TYR A 316 -22.69 -6.45 8.38
CA TYR A 316 -24.16 -6.48 8.48
C TYR A 316 -24.68 -7.41 9.58
N SER A 317 -24.04 -8.56 9.81
CA SER A 317 -24.47 -9.47 10.87
C SER A 317 -24.28 -8.89 12.29
N ARG A 318 -23.25 -8.06 12.49
CA ARG A 318 -22.90 -7.49 13.81
C ARG A 318 -23.45 -6.08 14.05
N HIS A 319 -23.57 -5.28 12.99
CA HIS A 319 -23.94 -3.86 13.06
C HIS A 319 -25.25 -3.55 12.30
N SER A 320 -26.14 -4.53 12.19
CA SER A 320 -27.42 -4.40 11.46
C SER A 320 -28.26 -3.20 11.91
N GLN A 321 -28.29 -2.92 13.22
CA GLN A 321 -29.07 -1.83 13.78
C GLN A 321 -28.59 -0.46 13.26
N GLU A 322 -27.28 -0.22 13.27
CA GLU A 322 -26.65 1.01 12.77
C GLU A 322 -26.83 1.15 11.25
N LEU A 323 -26.79 0.04 10.53
CA LEU A 323 -26.93 0.02 9.06
C LEU A 323 -28.37 0.07 8.57
N SER A 324 -29.36 -0.13 9.45
CA SER A 324 -30.77 -0.26 9.07
C SER A 324 -31.37 1.03 8.47
N GLU A 325 -30.78 2.18 8.78
CA GLU A 325 -31.17 3.50 8.27
C GLU A 325 -30.75 3.74 6.81
N TYR A 326 -29.82 2.94 6.31
CA TYR A 326 -29.20 3.12 5.00
C TYR A 326 -29.59 2.02 4.02
N LYS A 327 -29.71 2.39 2.75
CA LYS A 327 -29.85 1.43 1.65
C LYS A 327 -28.49 0.84 1.31
N TYR A 328 -28.44 -0.47 1.12
CA TYR A 328 -27.24 -1.14 0.66
C TYR A 328 -26.96 -0.76 -0.80
N ALA A 329 -25.83 -0.07 -1.03
CA ALA A 329 -25.44 0.44 -2.34
C ALA A 329 -24.82 -0.64 -3.24
N GLY A 330 -24.48 -1.82 -2.70
CA GLY A 330 -23.77 -2.88 -3.43
C GLY A 330 -24.65 -3.80 -4.25
N TYR A 331 -25.97 -3.59 -4.34
CA TYR A 331 -26.87 -4.54 -5.03
C TYR A 331 -26.57 -4.68 -6.53
N GLY A 332 -26.25 -3.59 -7.24
CA GLY A 332 -25.85 -3.69 -8.65
C GLY A 332 -24.57 -4.51 -8.86
N GLN A 333 -23.60 -4.38 -7.95
CA GLN A 333 -22.36 -5.18 -7.98
C GLN A 333 -22.63 -6.65 -7.62
N LEU A 334 -23.56 -6.89 -6.71
CA LEU A 334 -23.95 -8.23 -6.25
C LEU A 334 -24.62 -9.02 -7.39
N ILE A 335 -25.59 -8.41 -8.06
CA ILE A 335 -26.29 -9.01 -9.20
C ILE A 335 -25.29 -9.32 -10.31
N ARG A 336 -24.43 -8.36 -10.66
CA ARG A 336 -23.38 -8.57 -11.66
C ARG A 336 -22.43 -9.71 -11.28
N THR A 337 -22.06 -9.83 -10.01
CA THR A 337 -21.19 -10.91 -9.53
C THR A 337 -21.88 -12.27 -9.66
N ILE A 338 -23.17 -12.35 -9.31
CA ILE A 338 -23.98 -13.56 -9.46
C ILE A 338 -24.15 -13.92 -10.94
N ASP A 339 -24.39 -12.94 -11.82
CA ASP A 339 -24.52 -13.15 -13.27
C ASP A 339 -23.22 -13.64 -13.92
N LEU A 340 -22.08 -13.07 -13.50
CA LEU A 340 -20.76 -13.49 -13.97
C LEU A 340 -20.50 -14.95 -13.60
N GLU A 341 -20.82 -15.33 -12.37
CA GLU A 341 -20.70 -16.72 -11.91
C GLU A 341 -21.68 -17.64 -12.67
N ALA A 342 -22.95 -17.25 -12.80
CA ALA A 342 -24.01 -18.00 -13.47
C ALA A 342 -23.70 -18.33 -14.94
N LYS A 343 -23.00 -17.42 -15.63
CA LYS A 343 -22.60 -17.59 -17.04
C LYS A 343 -21.33 -18.45 -17.20
N ASN A 344 -20.63 -18.76 -16.11
CA ASN A 344 -19.38 -19.52 -16.17
C ASN A 344 -19.67 -21.02 -16.26
N SER A 345 -19.32 -21.64 -17.40
CA SER A 345 -19.60 -23.06 -17.69
C SER A 345 -18.89 -24.06 -16.75
N SER A 346 -17.87 -23.61 -16.01
CA SER A 346 -17.12 -24.39 -15.01
C SER A 346 -17.53 -24.11 -13.55
N LEU A 347 -18.71 -23.51 -13.34
CA LEU A 347 -19.31 -23.09 -12.05
C LEU A 347 -19.11 -24.06 -10.87
N PHE A 348 -19.19 -25.37 -11.14
CA PHE A 348 -19.08 -26.43 -10.12
C PHE A 348 -17.73 -27.17 -10.11
N GLN A 349 -16.80 -26.79 -10.98
CA GLN A 349 -15.51 -27.48 -11.13
C GLN A 349 -14.33 -26.73 -10.48
N GLU A 350 -14.32 -25.39 -10.46
CA GLU A 350 -13.12 -24.62 -10.05
C GLU A 350 -13.25 -23.80 -8.74
N GLY A 351 -14.38 -23.83 -8.04
CA GLY A 351 -14.55 -23.03 -6.82
C GLY A 351 -15.63 -23.47 -5.85
N GLY A 352 -16.26 -24.62 -6.09
CA GLY A 352 -17.25 -25.23 -5.18
C GLY A 352 -18.47 -24.35 -4.84
N GLY A 353 -18.77 -23.32 -5.63
CA GLY A 353 -19.86 -22.37 -5.35
C GLY A 353 -19.59 -21.38 -4.20
N ALA A 354 -18.33 -21.21 -3.78
CA ALA A 354 -17.97 -20.31 -2.68
C ALA A 354 -18.37 -18.85 -2.94
N LEU A 355 -18.24 -18.38 -4.19
CA LEU A 355 -18.65 -17.03 -4.59
C LEU A 355 -20.16 -16.83 -4.46
N LEU A 356 -20.95 -17.76 -5.00
CA LEU A 356 -22.40 -17.71 -4.89
C LEU A 356 -22.86 -17.82 -3.44
N SER A 357 -22.24 -18.70 -2.64
CA SER A 357 -22.54 -18.83 -1.21
C SER A 357 -22.29 -17.51 -0.46
N ALA A 358 -21.16 -16.85 -0.71
CA ALA A 358 -20.84 -15.57 -0.08
C ALA A 358 -21.79 -14.46 -0.53
N ALA A 359 -22.18 -14.44 -1.82
CA ALA A 359 -23.13 -13.48 -2.36
C ALA A 359 -24.53 -13.64 -1.75
N VAL A 360 -25.02 -14.88 -1.64
CA VAL A 360 -26.31 -15.18 -1.01
C VAL A 360 -26.30 -14.88 0.48
N GLU A 361 -25.20 -15.19 1.19
CA GLU A 361 -25.04 -14.83 2.61
C GLU A 361 -25.17 -13.30 2.80
N LEU A 362 -24.49 -12.52 1.96
CA LEU A 362 -24.55 -11.06 2.00
C LEU A 362 -25.95 -10.52 1.67
N ALA A 363 -26.59 -11.07 0.63
CA ALA A 363 -27.97 -10.73 0.27
C ALA A 363 -28.92 -10.97 1.45
N ASN A 364 -28.78 -12.10 2.13
CA ASN A 364 -29.60 -12.43 3.29
C ASN A 364 -29.40 -11.43 4.44
N TYR A 365 -28.15 -11.16 4.85
CA TYR A 365 -27.91 -10.23 5.96
C TYR A 365 -28.37 -8.80 5.66
N THR A 366 -28.19 -8.33 4.43
CA THR A 366 -28.66 -7.00 4.00
C THR A 366 -30.18 -6.91 3.98
N LEU A 367 -30.88 -7.94 3.49
CA LEU A 367 -32.35 -7.96 3.46
C LEU A 367 -32.96 -8.06 4.87
N VAL A 368 -32.34 -8.84 5.76
CA VAL A 368 -32.77 -8.95 7.16
C VAL A 368 -32.58 -7.63 7.92
N SER A 369 -31.59 -6.80 7.56
CA SER A 369 -31.27 -5.58 8.30
C SER A 369 -32.29 -4.46 8.09
N SER A 370 -32.96 -4.36 6.94
CA SER A 370 -33.90 -3.27 6.66
C SER A 370 -34.85 -3.57 5.49
N ALA A 371 -36.11 -3.16 5.61
CA ALA A 371 -37.07 -3.21 4.50
C ALA A 371 -36.66 -2.31 3.31
N LEU A 372 -35.89 -1.25 3.57
CA LEU A 372 -35.35 -0.36 2.52
C LEU A 372 -34.45 -1.12 1.54
N ASN A 373 -33.78 -2.17 2.02
CA ASN A 373 -32.89 -3.00 1.22
C ASN A 373 -33.67 -3.89 0.24
N ALA A 374 -34.84 -4.40 0.64
CA ALA A 374 -35.72 -5.13 -0.26
C ALA A 374 -36.24 -4.22 -1.40
N GLU A 375 -36.60 -2.97 -1.08
CA GLU A 375 -36.98 -2.00 -2.11
C GLU A 375 -35.84 -1.67 -3.06
N GLN A 376 -34.62 -1.52 -2.54
CA GLN A 376 -33.45 -1.23 -3.35
C GLN A 376 -33.10 -2.41 -4.26
N LEU A 377 -33.10 -3.64 -3.74
CA LEU A 377 -32.87 -4.84 -4.55
C LEU A 377 -33.88 -4.96 -5.68
N ARG A 378 -35.16 -4.65 -5.41
CA ARG A 378 -36.20 -4.59 -6.46
C ARG A 378 -35.91 -3.52 -7.51
N ARG A 379 -35.45 -2.32 -7.10
CA ARG A 379 -35.13 -1.23 -8.03
C ARG A 379 -33.97 -1.58 -8.96
N GLU A 380 -33.02 -2.36 -8.46
CA GLU A 380 -31.87 -2.89 -9.24
C GLU A 380 -32.22 -4.15 -10.05
N GLN A 381 -33.51 -4.52 -10.15
CA GLN A 381 -34.00 -5.71 -10.88
C GLN A 381 -33.47 -7.05 -10.34
N GLY A 382 -33.04 -7.12 -9.08
CA GLY A 382 -32.48 -8.35 -8.49
C GLY A 382 -33.50 -9.38 -7.99
N LEU A 383 -34.79 -9.19 -8.28
CA LEU A 383 -35.90 -10.09 -7.88
C LEU A 383 -36.65 -10.70 -9.09
N GLU A 384 -36.27 -10.30 -10.31
CA GLU A 384 -36.78 -10.85 -11.58
C GLU A 384 -35.83 -11.95 -12.06
#